data_AF-A0A3M7AT61-F1
#
_entry.id   AF-A0A3M7AT61-F1
#
_cell.length_a   1.000
_cell.length_b   1.000
_cell.length_c   1.000
_cell.angle_alpha   90.00
_cell.angle_beta   90.00
_cell.angle_gamma   90.00
#
_symmetry.space_group_name_H-M   'P 1'
#
loop_
_entity.id
_entity.type
_entity.pdbx_description
1 polymer ?
#
loop_
_entity_poly.entity_id
_entity_poly.type
_entity_poly.pdbx_seq_one_letter_code
_entity_poly.pdbx_strand_id
1 'polypeptide(L)'
;MAGLIVGFQEDDYNWLQQHVTEVFSCQHALLLPLKMIEAVLVRDARELREHGKGLFEIETLTRYQPYGGPGKAAAHKDTYYELSTRTLSRIIHRLSFIGMRLEQFQVAVDTMEAGSHNVKSSDEAHDRFMAELTRVRIDTKSSAKLTSYHQKMARDLMDIVFSMVSQIDNNISRKQNEESVKLTQASVTIASTSKADSSAMKALAVLSTFFLPGTFISALFSMSMFDWRAPDGQPIVSDHFWVYWALTIPITLTILALLYWWWYFVRVESDSTPEQMRSDLGRESTGHDSETRYQALKKRVTGISARRSSAAAASKPNTSCKSSWASLSRRHRQSTKVDLSC
;
A
#
# COMPACT_ATOMS: atom_id res chain seq x y z
N MET A 1 16.32 13.34 19.33
CA MET A 1 16.50 13.53 20.79
C MET A 1 17.58 14.58 21.07
N ALA A 2 17.39 15.83 20.65
CA ALA A 2 18.41 16.89 20.81
C ALA A 2 17.94 18.08 21.66
N GLY A 3 16.68 18.11 22.10
CA GLY A 3 16.11 19.27 22.81
C GLY A 3 16.50 19.40 24.28
N LEU A 4 17.12 18.37 24.87
CA LEU A 4 17.64 18.41 26.25
C LEU A 4 19.18 18.33 26.31
N ILE A 5 19.84 18.05 25.17
CA ILE A 5 21.30 17.87 25.07
C ILE A 5 21.96 19.06 24.36
N VAL A 6 21.23 19.76 23.49
CA VAL A 6 21.63 21.12 23.10
C VAL A 6 21.30 21.99 24.30
N GLY A 7 22.33 22.48 24.99
CA GLY A 7 22.19 23.37 26.14
C GLY A 7 21.37 24.62 25.81
N PHE A 8 21.22 25.50 26.80
CA PHE A 8 20.62 26.83 26.60
C PHE A 8 21.22 27.48 25.34
N GLN A 9 20.39 27.97 24.43
CA GLN A 9 20.88 28.75 23.30
C GLN A 9 21.30 30.14 23.80
N GLU A 10 22.13 30.85 23.03
CA GLU A 10 22.61 32.19 23.38
C GLU A 10 21.44 33.16 23.65
N ASP A 11 20.36 33.03 22.88
CA ASP A 11 19.09 33.73 23.10
C ASP A 11 18.44 33.42 24.45
N ASP A 12 18.50 32.16 24.88
CA ASP A 12 17.90 31.71 26.15
C ASP A 12 18.72 32.24 27.34
N TYR A 13 20.05 32.33 27.21
CA TYR A 13 20.92 32.94 28.21
C TYR A 13 20.66 34.45 28.36
N ASN A 14 20.51 35.16 27.25
CA ASN A 14 20.19 36.59 27.25
C ASN A 14 18.81 36.84 27.89
N TRP A 15 17.83 35.98 27.59
CA TRP A 15 16.51 36.05 28.20
C TRP A 15 16.56 35.81 29.72
N LEU A 16 17.34 34.81 30.16
CA LEU A 16 17.54 34.54 31.59
C LEU A 16 18.23 35.71 32.30
N GLN A 17 19.29 36.27 31.74
CA GLN A 17 20.00 37.41 32.37
C GLN A 17 19.08 38.60 32.60
N GLN A 18 18.16 38.87 31.67
CA GLN A 18 17.19 39.96 31.80
C GLN A 18 16.18 39.72 32.94
N HIS A 19 15.68 38.49 33.08
CA HIS A 19 14.63 38.16 34.06
C HIS A 19 15.17 37.76 35.44
N VAL A 20 16.44 37.32 35.53
CA VAL A 20 17.08 36.94 36.80
C VAL A 20 17.15 38.13 37.77
N THR A 21 17.34 39.35 37.27
CA THR A 21 17.33 40.57 38.09
C THR A 21 15.96 40.84 38.71
N GLU A 22 14.87 40.54 37.98
CA GLU A 22 13.50 40.61 38.50
C GLU A 22 13.24 39.52 39.55
N VAL A 23 13.77 38.32 39.35
CA VAL A 23 13.65 37.20 40.30
C VAL A 23 14.31 37.52 41.64
N PHE A 24 15.51 38.11 41.62
CA PHE A 24 16.21 38.53 42.84
C PHE A 24 15.47 39.65 43.60
N SER A 25 14.64 40.44 42.91
CA SER A 25 13.89 41.55 43.50
C SER A 25 12.66 41.09 44.28
N CYS A 26 12.05 39.96 43.93
CA CYS A 26 10.78 39.51 44.50
C CYS A 26 10.92 38.49 45.66
N GLN A 27 12.12 38.01 46.03
CA GLN A 27 12.38 37.11 47.18
C GLN A 27 11.46 35.87 47.35
N HIS A 28 10.71 35.44 46.33
CA HIS A 28 9.84 34.26 46.40
C HIS A 28 10.56 33.03 45.85
N ALA A 29 10.74 31.98 46.67
CA ALA A 29 11.55 30.80 46.32
C ALA A 29 11.04 30.04 45.07
N LEU A 30 9.73 30.08 44.79
CA LEU A 30 9.13 29.41 43.62
C LEU A 30 9.15 30.26 42.33
N LEU A 31 9.65 31.49 42.38
CA LEU A 31 9.66 32.37 41.21
C LEU A 31 10.72 31.93 40.18
N LEU A 32 11.89 31.46 40.63
CA LEU A 32 12.94 30.95 39.74
C LEU A 32 12.48 29.73 38.91
N PRO A 33 11.94 28.65 39.51
CA PRO A 33 11.46 27.52 38.70
C PRO A 33 10.27 27.90 37.81
N LEU A 34 9.43 28.86 38.22
CA LEU A 34 8.36 29.38 37.38
C LEU A 34 8.90 30.12 36.14
N LYS A 35 9.92 30.96 36.30
CA LYS A 35 10.59 31.65 35.18
C LYS A 35 11.34 30.69 34.25
N MET A 36 11.89 29.58 34.78
CA MET A 36 12.47 28.52 33.95
C MET A 36 11.41 27.83 33.08
N ILE A 37 10.22 27.57 33.62
CA ILE A 37 9.09 27.04 32.85
C ILE A 37 8.69 28.04 31.75
N GLU A 38 8.60 29.33 32.09
CA GLU A 38 8.28 30.39 31.12
C GLU A 38 9.30 30.44 29.96
N ALA A 39 10.60 30.39 30.26
CA ALA A 39 11.66 30.39 29.24
C ALA A 39 11.47 29.24 28.23
N VAL A 40 11.26 28.04 28.74
CA VAL A 40 11.07 26.84 27.91
C VAL A 40 9.75 26.92 27.14
N LEU A 41 8.70 27.46 27.74
CA LEU A 41 7.40 27.65 27.10
C LEU A 41 7.49 28.62 25.91
N VAL A 42 8.22 29.73 26.04
CA VAL A 42 8.45 30.69 24.96
C VAL A 42 9.20 30.04 23.78
N ARG A 43 10.22 29.23 24.09
CA ARG A 43 10.94 28.46 23.07
C ARG A 43 10.03 27.46 22.36
N ASP A 44 9.22 26.72 23.12
CA ASP A 44 8.28 25.74 22.57
C ASP A 44 7.21 26.39 21.70
N ALA A 45 6.71 27.57 22.09
CA ALA A 45 5.76 28.33 21.30
C ALA A 45 6.36 28.76 19.95
N ARG A 46 7.66 29.09 19.92
CA ARG A 46 8.40 29.41 18.68
C ARG A 46 8.51 28.17 17.78
N GLU A 47 8.96 27.04 18.32
CA GLU A 47 9.03 25.77 17.60
C GLU A 47 7.66 25.35 17.06
N LEU A 48 6.60 25.51 17.87
CA LEU A 48 5.23 25.16 17.48
C LEU A 48 4.74 25.99 16.29
N ARG A 49 5.10 27.28 16.25
CA ARG A 49 4.79 28.17 15.12
C ARG A 49 5.53 27.76 13.84
N GLU A 50 6.78 27.31 13.96
CA GLU A 50 7.55 26.80 12.82
C GLU A 50 6.97 25.47 12.30
N HIS A 51 6.62 24.56 13.20
CA HIS A 51 5.94 23.32 12.83
C HIS A 51 4.59 23.60 12.17
N GLY A 52 3.82 24.58 12.65
CA GLY A 52 2.58 25.02 12.02
C GLY A 52 2.78 25.49 10.56
N LYS A 53 3.85 26.24 10.28
CA LYS A 53 4.20 26.66 8.91
C LYS A 53 4.53 25.47 8.01
N GLY A 54 5.36 24.54 8.50
CA GLY A 54 5.72 23.33 7.74
C GLY A 54 4.51 22.42 7.48
N LEU A 55 3.58 22.37 8.43
CA LEU A 55 2.34 21.61 8.27
C LEU A 55 1.41 22.22 7.21
N PHE A 56 1.32 23.54 7.19
CA PHE A 56 0.59 24.29 6.16
C PHE A 56 1.20 24.12 4.77
N GLU A 57 2.53 24.08 4.67
CA GLU A 57 3.21 23.82 3.39
C GLU A 57 2.81 22.44 2.83
N ILE A 58 2.87 21.39 3.66
CA ILE A 58 2.45 20.03 3.27
C ILE A 58 0.95 19.99 2.94
N GLU A 59 0.11 20.72 3.68
CA GLU A 59 -1.31 20.87 3.39
C GLU A 59 -1.55 21.43 1.97
N THR A 60 -0.84 22.50 1.60
CA THR A 60 -0.98 23.11 0.27
C THR A 60 -0.52 22.19 -0.85
N LEU A 61 0.49 21.36 -0.59
CA LEU A 61 1.04 20.42 -1.56
C LEU A 61 0.17 19.15 -1.70
N THR A 62 -0.45 18.69 -0.62
CA THR A 62 -1.38 17.55 -0.64
C THR A 62 -2.75 17.92 -1.24
N ARG A 63 -3.01 19.21 -1.52
CA ARG A 63 -4.33 19.72 -1.93
C ARG A 63 -5.45 19.41 -0.92
N TYR A 64 -5.11 18.92 0.27
CA TYR A 64 -6.07 18.74 1.35
C TYR A 64 -6.21 20.06 2.08
N GLN A 65 -6.95 21.02 1.52
CA GLN A 65 -7.37 22.20 2.26
C GLN A 65 -8.81 22.00 2.74
N PRO A 66 -9.06 21.84 4.05
CA PRO A 66 -10.43 21.79 4.58
C PRO A 66 -11.24 23.05 4.27
N TYR A 67 -10.55 24.17 3.98
CA TYR A 67 -11.13 25.52 3.87
C TYR A 67 -11.02 26.17 2.47
N GLY A 68 -10.61 25.43 1.43
CA GLY A 68 -10.70 25.85 0.03
C GLY A 68 -9.73 26.97 -0.41
N GLY A 69 -8.65 26.60 -1.08
CA GLY A 69 -7.73 27.53 -1.76
C GLY A 69 -7.05 26.89 -2.97
N PRO A 70 -6.32 27.68 -3.80
CA PRO A 70 -5.66 27.18 -5.00
C PRO A 70 -4.43 26.33 -4.64
N GLY A 71 -4.60 25.01 -4.60
CA GLY A 71 -3.50 24.07 -4.33
C GLY A 71 -2.51 23.96 -5.48
N LYS A 72 -1.21 24.14 -5.18
CA LYS A 72 -0.11 23.97 -6.13
C LYS A 72 0.12 22.49 -6.40
N ALA A 73 0.12 22.10 -7.68
CA ALA A 73 0.39 20.70 -8.06
C ALA A 73 1.90 20.40 -7.89
N ALA A 74 2.24 19.33 -7.16
CA ALA A 74 3.60 18.85 -7.05
C ALA A 74 4.11 18.36 -8.42
N ALA A 75 5.28 18.85 -8.86
CA ALA A 75 5.87 18.56 -10.17
C ALA A 75 6.42 17.12 -10.28
N HIS A 76 6.79 16.47 -9.17
CA HIS A 76 7.29 15.10 -9.13
C HIS A 76 6.63 14.33 -7.98
N LYS A 77 5.77 13.36 -8.32
CA LYS A 77 4.88 12.71 -7.35
C LYS A 77 5.62 11.82 -6.35
N ASP A 78 6.63 11.05 -6.78
CA ASP A 78 7.24 10.02 -5.92
C ASP A 78 8.18 10.62 -4.87
N THR A 79 9.05 11.54 -5.26
CA THR A 79 9.94 12.29 -4.35
C THR A 79 9.15 13.13 -3.34
N TYR A 80 7.96 13.58 -3.73
CA TYR A 80 7.08 14.38 -2.88
C TYR A 80 6.53 13.58 -1.69
N TYR A 81 6.11 12.33 -1.88
CA TYR A 81 5.56 11.52 -0.79
C TYR A 81 6.63 11.14 0.23
N GLU A 82 7.83 10.77 -0.22
CA GLU A 82 8.94 10.45 0.68
C GLU A 82 9.36 11.67 1.53
N LEU A 83 9.47 12.86 0.92
CA LEU A 83 9.81 14.09 1.64
C LEU A 83 8.71 14.49 2.62
N SER A 84 7.45 14.39 2.20
CA SER A 84 6.28 14.74 3.02
C SER A 84 6.15 13.81 4.23
N THR A 85 6.22 12.49 4.02
CA THR A 85 6.15 11.50 5.12
C THR A 85 7.28 11.67 6.13
N ARG A 86 8.52 11.86 5.67
CA ARG A 86 9.67 12.11 6.57
C ARG A 86 9.50 13.39 7.39
N THR A 87 9.08 14.47 6.75
CA THR A 87 8.88 15.76 7.41
C THR A 87 7.74 15.67 8.42
N LEU A 88 6.63 15.05 8.03
CA LEU A 88 5.45 14.88 8.87
C LEU A 88 5.74 13.98 10.08
N SER A 89 6.46 12.87 9.88
CA SER A 89 6.91 12.00 10.98
C SER A 89 7.79 12.78 11.98
N ARG A 90 8.74 13.60 11.49
CA ARG A 90 9.57 14.45 12.35
C ARG A 90 8.72 15.45 13.15
N ILE A 91 7.76 16.11 12.50
CA ILE A 91 6.83 17.05 13.13
C ILE A 91 6.00 16.32 14.20
N ILE A 92 5.40 15.17 13.88
CA ILE A 92 4.59 14.38 14.82
C ILE A 92 5.39 14.05 16.09
N HIS A 93 6.62 13.52 15.94
CA HIS A 93 7.46 13.19 17.09
C HIS A 93 7.80 14.42 17.94
N ARG A 94 8.08 15.56 17.31
CA ARG A 94 8.35 16.82 18.02
C ARG A 94 7.12 17.32 18.76
N LEU A 95 5.95 17.29 18.14
CA LEU A 95 4.70 17.71 18.78
C LEU A 95 4.32 16.80 19.94
N SER A 96 4.52 15.49 19.84
CA SER A 96 4.31 14.58 20.97
C SER A 96 5.21 14.91 22.15
N PHE A 97 6.47 15.26 21.90
CA PHE A 97 7.40 15.67 22.95
C PHE A 97 7.01 17.00 23.60
N ILE A 98 6.65 18.01 22.80
CA ILE A 98 6.15 19.30 23.29
C ILE A 98 4.87 19.09 24.10
N GLY A 99 3.93 18.27 23.60
CA GLY A 99 2.67 17.95 24.29
C GLY A 99 2.91 17.33 25.67
N MET A 100 3.76 16.31 25.74
CA MET A 100 4.13 15.67 27.01
C MET A 100 4.76 16.67 27.99
N ARG A 101 5.65 17.55 27.51
CA ARG A 101 6.28 18.56 28.37
C ARG A 101 5.28 19.61 28.87
N LEU A 102 4.35 20.04 28.03
CA LEU A 102 3.28 20.97 28.43
C LEU A 102 2.36 20.37 29.50
N GLU A 103 2.06 19.06 29.41
CA GLU A 103 1.34 18.36 30.49
C GLU A 103 2.14 18.36 31.81
N GLN A 104 3.45 18.13 31.75
CA GLN A 104 4.31 18.23 32.94
C GLN A 104 4.35 19.65 33.51
N PHE A 105 4.37 20.68 32.66
CA PHE A 105 4.31 22.08 33.11
C PHE A 105 2.99 22.42 33.78
N GLN A 106 1.86 21.86 33.32
CA GLN A 106 0.57 22.05 34.00
C GLN A 106 0.63 21.46 35.41
N VAL A 107 1.13 20.24 35.57
CA VAL A 107 1.30 19.60 36.89
C VAL A 107 2.28 20.39 37.77
N ALA A 108 3.39 20.88 37.20
CA ALA A 108 4.35 21.71 37.93
C ALA A 108 3.74 23.02 38.42
N VAL A 109 2.95 23.70 37.59
CA VAL A 109 2.25 24.94 37.97
C VAL A 109 1.21 24.68 39.05
N ASP A 110 0.44 23.60 38.96
CA ASP A 110 -0.58 23.25 39.97
C ASP A 110 0.04 22.82 41.30
N THR A 111 1.19 22.14 41.27
CA THR A 111 1.95 21.81 42.49
C THR A 111 2.62 23.04 43.12
N MET A 112 3.09 23.99 42.31
CA MET A 112 3.61 25.27 42.79
C MET A 112 2.49 26.13 43.42
N GLU A 113 1.29 26.13 42.86
CA GLU A 113 0.12 26.80 43.47
C GLU A 113 -0.19 26.22 44.85
N ALA A 114 -0.30 24.89 44.94
CA ALA A 114 -0.59 24.22 46.21
C ALA A 114 0.52 24.43 47.27
N GLY A 115 1.78 24.50 46.83
CA GLY A 115 2.94 24.75 47.69
C GLY A 115 3.13 26.21 48.09
N SER A 116 2.50 27.16 47.39
CA SER A 116 2.73 28.59 47.56
C SER A 116 2.41 29.09 48.98
N HIS A 117 1.36 28.56 49.60
CA HIS A 117 0.96 28.90 50.97
C HIS A 117 1.96 28.43 52.05
N ASN A 118 2.80 27.44 51.74
CA ASN A 118 3.79 26.91 52.67
C ASN A 118 5.14 27.65 52.60
N VAL A 119 5.31 28.56 51.64
CA VAL A 119 6.54 29.32 51.42
C VAL A 119 6.45 30.65 52.16
N LYS A 120 7.35 30.87 53.13
CA LYS A 120 7.49 32.16 53.81
C LYS A 120 7.95 33.21 52.79
N SER A 121 7.09 34.19 52.51
CA SER A 121 7.37 35.32 51.62
C SER A 121 6.60 36.55 52.07
N SER A 122 6.97 37.73 51.56
CA SER A 122 6.21 38.98 51.76
C SER A 122 4.90 38.92 50.96
N ASP A 123 3.82 39.55 51.45
CA ASP A 123 2.53 39.61 50.75
C ASP A 123 2.67 40.15 49.32
N GLU A 124 3.48 41.21 49.12
CA GLU A 124 3.75 41.77 47.78
C GLU A 124 4.48 40.77 46.86
N ALA A 125 5.39 39.97 47.43
CA ALA A 125 6.12 38.94 46.70
C ALA A 125 5.22 37.77 46.31
N HIS A 126 4.31 37.39 47.21
CA HIS A 126 3.33 36.34 46.98
C HIS A 126 2.32 36.74 45.91
N ASP A 127 1.78 37.97 45.96
CA ASP A 127 0.85 38.48 44.95
C ASP A 127 1.47 38.54 43.55
N ARG A 128 2.72 39.01 43.46
CA ARG A 128 3.46 39.00 42.18
C ARG A 128 3.70 37.59 41.66
N PHE A 129 4.06 36.65 42.53
CA PHE A 129 4.22 35.25 42.17
C PHE A 129 2.90 34.66 41.65
N MET A 130 1.78 34.92 42.33
CA MET A 130 0.46 34.42 41.92
C MET A 130 -0.02 35.01 40.59
N ALA A 131 0.26 36.28 40.31
CA ALA A 131 0.00 36.91 39.02
C ALA A 131 0.79 36.21 37.90
N GLU A 132 2.08 35.97 38.12
CA GLU A 132 2.95 35.31 37.15
C GLU A 132 2.57 33.84 36.94
N LEU A 133 2.23 33.14 38.02
CA LEU A 133 1.76 31.75 37.99
C LEU A 133 0.50 31.61 37.12
N THR A 134 -0.43 32.54 37.29
CA THR A 134 -1.67 32.59 36.50
C THR A 134 -1.38 32.82 35.02
N ARG A 135 -0.44 33.71 34.69
CA ARG A 135 -0.01 33.96 33.32
C ARG A 135 0.59 32.70 32.68
N VAL A 136 1.58 32.08 33.33
CA VAL A 136 2.23 30.86 32.82
C VAL A 136 1.23 29.72 32.69
N ARG A 137 0.25 29.60 33.60
CA ARG A 137 -0.85 28.64 33.50
C ARG A 137 -1.68 28.82 32.23
N ILE A 138 -2.08 30.06 31.93
CA ILE A 138 -2.88 30.38 30.74
C ILE A 138 -2.09 30.08 29.47
N ASP A 139 -0.81 30.48 29.43
CA ASP A 139 0.06 30.26 28.28
C ASP A 139 0.35 28.78 28.04
N THR A 140 0.53 28.00 29.12
CA THR A 140 0.71 26.54 29.04
C THR A 140 -0.55 25.86 28.53
N LYS A 141 -1.74 26.24 29.03
CA LYS A 141 -3.03 25.68 28.58
C LYS A 141 -3.33 26.01 27.13
N SER A 142 -3.10 27.25 26.71
CA SER A 142 -3.31 27.67 25.31
C SER A 142 -2.35 26.95 24.35
N SER A 143 -1.07 26.83 24.72
CA SER A 143 -0.06 26.11 23.95
C SER A 143 -0.35 24.60 23.85
N ALA A 144 -0.85 23.98 24.92
CA ALA A 144 -1.26 22.57 24.90
C ALA A 144 -2.43 22.34 23.94
N LYS A 145 -3.41 23.25 23.94
CA LYS A 145 -4.54 23.19 23.00
C LYS A 145 -4.08 23.35 21.55
N LEU A 146 -3.18 24.30 21.28
CA LEU A 146 -2.61 24.49 19.94
C LEU A 146 -1.79 23.27 19.48
N THR A 147 -1.02 22.67 20.39
CA THR A 147 -0.24 21.46 20.11
C THR A 147 -1.15 20.28 19.74
N SER A 148 -2.25 20.07 20.47
CA SER A 148 -3.20 19.00 20.15
C SER A 148 -3.89 19.21 18.79
N TYR A 149 -4.16 20.47 18.42
CA TYR A 149 -4.65 20.81 17.08
C TYR A 149 -3.65 20.44 15.99
N HIS A 150 -2.40 20.89 16.10
CA HIS A 150 -1.38 20.57 15.11
C HIS A 150 -1.06 19.08 15.06
N GLN A 151 -1.12 18.36 16.19
CA GLN A 151 -0.92 16.91 16.23
C GLN A 151 -2.06 16.17 15.53
N LYS A 152 -3.30 16.66 15.65
CA LYS A 152 -4.44 16.12 14.90
C LYS A 152 -4.25 16.37 13.41
N MET A 153 -3.97 17.61 13.02
CA MET A 153 -3.75 17.97 11.62
C MET A 153 -2.59 17.16 10.99
N ALA A 154 -1.50 16.94 11.73
CA ALA A 154 -0.38 16.14 11.24
C ALA A 154 -0.73 14.66 11.06
N ARG A 155 -1.58 14.09 11.92
CA ARG A 155 -2.09 12.73 11.74
C ARG A 155 -3.01 12.63 10.53
N ASP A 156 -3.94 13.56 10.39
CA ASP A 156 -4.88 13.60 9.27
C ASP A 156 -4.11 13.70 7.93
N LEU A 157 -3.11 14.59 7.84
CA LEU A 157 -2.24 14.72 6.67
C LEU A 157 -1.45 13.42 6.38
N MET A 158 -1.04 12.68 7.42
CA MET A 158 -0.29 11.44 7.25
C MET A 158 -1.17 10.37 6.63
N ASP A 159 -2.40 10.23 7.11
CA ASP A 159 -3.37 9.27 6.60
C ASP A 159 -3.72 9.57 5.13
N ILE A 160 -3.82 10.85 4.77
CA ILE A 160 -4.07 11.28 3.40
C ILE A 160 -2.90 10.91 2.49
N VAL A 161 -1.67 11.21 2.93
CA VAL A 161 -0.45 10.86 2.18
C VAL A 161 -0.38 9.34 1.97
N PHE A 162 -0.65 8.54 3.00
CA PHE A 162 -0.68 7.08 2.88
C PHE A 162 -1.79 6.58 1.94
N SER A 163 -2.98 7.18 2.01
CA SER A 163 -4.08 6.85 1.10
C SER A 163 -3.72 7.16 -0.37
N MET A 164 -3.02 8.27 -0.62
CA MET A 164 -2.55 8.61 -1.96
C MET A 164 -1.49 7.64 -2.47
N VAL A 165 -0.52 7.27 -1.64
CA VAL A 165 0.49 6.26 -1.98
C VAL A 165 -0.18 4.93 -2.33
N SER A 166 -1.13 4.48 -1.50
CA SER A 166 -1.89 3.25 -1.77
C SER A 166 -2.68 3.33 -3.09
N GLN A 167 -3.26 4.48 -3.43
CA GLN A 167 -3.94 4.65 -4.72
C GLN A 167 -2.96 4.54 -5.90
N ILE A 168 -1.74 5.05 -5.76
CA ILE A 168 -0.70 4.94 -6.80
C ILE A 168 -0.28 3.47 -6.97
N ASP A 169 0.00 2.77 -5.88
CA ASP A 169 0.38 1.35 -5.91
C ASP A 169 -0.71 0.49 -6.54
N ASN A 170 -1.98 0.77 -6.22
CA ASN A 170 -3.11 0.10 -6.83
C ASN A 170 -3.19 0.38 -8.34
N ASN A 171 -2.95 1.61 -8.80
CA ASN A 171 -2.96 1.93 -10.24
C ASN A 171 -1.79 1.28 -10.99
N ILE A 172 -0.60 1.23 -10.39
CA ILE A 172 0.57 0.54 -10.96
C ILE A 172 0.26 -0.96 -11.08
N SER A 173 -0.26 -1.57 -10.02
CA SER A 173 -0.64 -2.99 -10.00
C SER A 173 -1.69 -3.31 -11.06
N ARG A 174 -2.67 -2.41 -11.28
CA ARG A 174 -3.67 -2.59 -12.35
C ARG A 174 -3.04 -2.57 -13.74
N LYS A 175 -2.13 -1.63 -14.02
CA LYS A 175 -1.42 -1.58 -15.30
C LYS A 175 -0.56 -2.82 -15.52
N GLN A 176 0.15 -3.28 -14.49
CA GLN A 176 0.93 -4.50 -14.54
C GLN A 176 0.07 -5.74 -14.81
N ASN A 177 -1.13 -5.81 -14.21
CA ASN A 177 -2.08 -6.89 -14.47
C ASN A 177 -2.62 -6.84 -15.90
N GLU A 178 -2.94 -5.65 -16.42
CA GLU A 178 -3.36 -5.49 -17.82
C GLU A 178 -2.27 -5.92 -18.81
N GLU A 179 -1.02 -5.58 -18.54
CA GLU A 179 0.13 -6.04 -19.34
C GLU A 179 0.34 -7.55 -19.24
N SER A 180 0.21 -8.13 -18.05
CA SER A 180 0.31 -9.58 -17.83
C SER A 180 -0.80 -10.34 -18.58
N VAL A 181 -2.03 -9.81 -18.59
CA VAL A 181 -3.14 -10.38 -19.39
C VAL A 181 -2.82 -10.34 -20.88
N LYS A 182 -2.30 -9.21 -21.39
CA LYS A 182 -1.89 -9.10 -22.81
C LYS A 182 -0.76 -10.07 -23.17
N LEU A 183 0.24 -10.21 -22.30
CA LEU A 183 1.35 -11.15 -22.48
C LEU A 183 0.85 -12.59 -22.52
N THR A 184 -0.07 -12.95 -21.61
CA THR A 184 -0.69 -14.26 -21.56
C THR A 184 -1.49 -14.53 -22.84
N GLN A 185 -2.28 -13.55 -23.30
CA GLN A 185 -3.04 -13.67 -24.55
C GLN A 185 -2.12 -13.85 -25.76
N ALA A 186 -1.04 -13.07 -25.87
CA ALA A 186 -0.04 -13.22 -26.91
C ALA A 186 0.61 -14.61 -26.87
N SER A 187 0.93 -15.11 -25.68
CA SER A 187 1.49 -16.46 -25.48
C SER A 187 0.52 -17.56 -25.93
N VAL A 188 -0.77 -17.41 -25.65
CA VAL A 188 -1.82 -18.33 -26.13
C VAL A 188 -1.91 -18.31 -27.65
N THR A 189 -1.88 -17.13 -28.27
CA THR A 189 -1.87 -17.00 -29.74
C THR A 189 -0.61 -17.64 -30.34
N ILE A 190 0.56 -17.40 -29.76
CA ILE A 190 1.81 -18.04 -30.20
C ILE A 190 1.72 -19.58 -30.06
N ALA A 191 1.21 -20.10 -28.95
CA ALA A 191 1.04 -21.54 -28.77
C ALA A 191 0.09 -22.15 -29.82
N SER A 192 -1.02 -21.45 -30.14
CA SER A 192 -1.98 -21.89 -31.16
C SER A 192 -1.39 -21.91 -32.57
N THR A 193 -0.62 -20.89 -32.94
CA THR A 193 0.04 -20.79 -34.25
C THR A 193 1.21 -21.77 -34.37
N SER A 194 1.97 -21.95 -33.29
CA SER A 194 3.04 -22.96 -33.21
C SER A 194 2.50 -24.39 -33.37
N LYS A 195 1.27 -24.67 -32.91
CA LYS A 195 0.61 -25.96 -33.16
C LYS A 195 0.33 -26.17 -34.64
N ALA A 196 -0.10 -25.13 -35.36
CA ALA A 196 -0.30 -25.19 -36.81
C ALA A 196 1.04 -25.37 -37.55
N ASP A 197 2.07 -24.62 -37.16
CA ASP A 197 3.42 -24.76 -37.71
C ASP A 197 4.00 -26.18 -37.49
N SER A 198 3.76 -26.76 -36.30
CA SER A 198 4.13 -28.14 -35.99
C SER A 198 3.47 -29.16 -36.94
N SER A 199 2.26 -28.90 -37.42
CA SER A 199 1.58 -29.78 -38.39
C SER A 199 2.22 -29.70 -39.78
N ALA A 200 2.64 -28.50 -40.20
CA ALA A 200 3.37 -28.28 -41.46
C ALA A 200 4.77 -28.91 -41.41
N MET A 201 5.47 -28.77 -40.27
CA MET A 201 6.78 -29.40 -40.05
C MET A 201 6.70 -30.92 -40.12
N LYS A 202 5.65 -31.52 -39.53
CA LYS A 202 5.38 -32.94 -39.66
C LYS A 202 5.12 -33.34 -41.12
N ALA A 203 4.39 -32.55 -41.89
CA ALA A 203 4.13 -32.83 -43.30
C ALA A 203 5.41 -32.83 -44.16
N LEU A 204 6.29 -31.84 -43.98
CA LEU A 204 7.58 -31.78 -44.68
C LEU A 204 8.51 -32.94 -44.31
N ALA A 205 8.54 -33.33 -43.04
CA ALA A 205 9.32 -34.48 -42.59
C ALA A 205 8.83 -35.79 -43.23
N VAL A 206 7.50 -35.99 -43.29
CA VAL A 206 6.90 -37.15 -43.97
C VAL A 206 7.22 -37.14 -45.47
N LEU A 207 7.11 -35.99 -46.12
CA LEU A 207 7.40 -35.84 -47.56
C LEU A 207 8.88 -36.15 -47.86
N SER A 208 9.80 -35.64 -47.04
CA SER A 208 11.25 -35.91 -47.16
C SER A 208 11.56 -37.39 -46.96
N THR A 209 10.91 -38.03 -45.98
CA THR A 209 11.04 -39.46 -45.71
C THR A 209 10.55 -40.31 -46.89
N PHE A 210 9.53 -39.85 -47.63
CA PHE A 210 9.01 -40.52 -48.82
C PHE A 210 9.94 -40.37 -50.05
N PHE A 211 10.55 -39.20 -50.24
CA PHE A 211 11.44 -38.97 -51.39
C PHE A 211 12.83 -39.58 -51.23
N LEU A 212 13.32 -39.75 -50.00
CA LEU A 212 14.63 -40.33 -49.70
C LEU A 212 14.87 -41.73 -50.32
N PRO A 213 13.94 -42.70 -50.21
CA PRO A 213 14.11 -44.01 -50.87
C PRO A 213 14.08 -43.91 -52.39
N GLY A 214 13.19 -43.09 -52.97
CA GLY A 214 13.09 -42.93 -54.42
C GLY A 214 14.35 -42.31 -55.03
N THR A 215 14.93 -41.32 -54.36
CA THR A 215 16.20 -40.70 -54.77
C THR A 215 17.39 -41.65 -54.63
N PHE A 216 17.44 -42.46 -53.56
CA PHE A 216 18.46 -43.49 -53.41
C PHE A 216 18.41 -44.54 -54.53
N ILE A 217 17.22 -45.01 -54.88
CA ILE A 217 17.01 -45.97 -55.97
C ILE A 217 17.43 -45.35 -57.32
N SER A 218 17.04 -44.10 -57.60
CA SER A 218 17.45 -43.38 -58.81
C SER A 218 18.97 -43.23 -58.93
N ALA A 219 19.64 -42.86 -57.84
CA ALA A 219 21.11 -42.75 -57.80
C ALA A 219 21.80 -44.11 -58.03
N LEU A 220 21.27 -45.19 -57.44
CA LEU A 220 21.79 -46.54 -57.62
C LEU A 220 21.71 -47.00 -59.09
N PHE A 221 20.57 -46.76 -59.75
CA PHE A 221 20.42 -47.06 -61.18
C PHE A 221 21.33 -46.22 -62.07
N SER A 222 21.61 -44.97 -61.69
CA SER A 222 22.50 -44.07 -62.41
C SER A 222 23.97 -44.52 -62.37
N MET A 223 24.39 -45.22 -61.32
CA MET A 223 25.79 -45.63 -61.14
C MET A 223 26.14 -47.03 -61.66
N SER A 224 25.21 -48.00 -61.68
CA SER A 224 25.61 -49.41 -61.83
C SER A 224 24.85 -50.27 -62.84
N MET A 225 23.78 -49.78 -63.48
CA MET A 225 22.81 -50.69 -64.14
C MET A 225 22.72 -50.62 -65.67
N PHE A 226 23.27 -49.60 -66.32
CA PHE A 226 23.19 -49.48 -67.79
C PHE A 226 24.57 -49.35 -68.44
N ASP A 227 25.03 -50.42 -69.08
CA ASP A 227 26.24 -50.40 -69.93
C ASP A 227 25.83 -50.27 -71.40
N TRP A 228 25.61 -49.03 -71.84
CA TRP A 228 25.20 -48.70 -73.21
C TRP A 228 26.27 -48.97 -74.29
N ARG A 229 27.41 -49.58 -73.92
CA ARG A 229 28.53 -49.92 -74.81
C ARG A 229 28.68 -51.44 -75.05
N ALA A 230 27.70 -52.26 -74.67
CA ALA A 230 27.74 -53.69 -74.93
C ALA A 230 27.65 -54.01 -76.46
N PRO A 231 28.59 -54.78 -77.04
CA PRO A 231 28.56 -55.13 -78.47
C PRO A 231 27.40 -56.09 -78.82
N ASP A 232 26.94 -56.00 -80.08
CA ASP A 232 25.73 -56.65 -80.61
C ASP A 232 25.66 -58.14 -80.24
N GLY A 233 24.65 -58.49 -79.45
CA GLY A 233 24.35 -59.87 -79.02
C GLY A 233 24.46 -60.14 -77.52
N GLN A 234 24.94 -59.19 -76.71
CA GLN A 234 24.93 -59.31 -75.24
C GLN A 234 23.76 -58.55 -74.60
N PRO A 235 23.18 -59.08 -73.50
CA PRO A 235 22.06 -58.43 -72.84
C PRO A 235 22.47 -57.04 -72.34
N ILE A 236 21.76 -56.03 -72.82
CA ILE A 236 21.91 -54.60 -72.44
C ILE A 236 21.57 -54.39 -70.95
N VAL A 237 20.91 -55.38 -70.33
CA VAL A 237 20.57 -55.45 -68.92
C VAL A 237 21.57 -56.39 -68.23
N SER A 238 22.35 -55.87 -67.28
CA SER A 238 23.28 -56.67 -66.47
C SER A 238 22.56 -57.80 -65.72
N ASP A 239 23.17 -59.00 -65.66
CA ASP A 239 22.67 -60.20 -64.97
C ASP A 239 22.45 -59.98 -63.44
N HIS A 240 22.92 -58.84 -62.91
CA HIS A 240 22.74 -58.41 -61.53
C HIS A 240 21.38 -57.75 -61.25
N PHE A 241 20.42 -57.82 -62.18
CA PHE A 241 19.05 -57.33 -61.97
C PHE A 241 18.38 -57.92 -60.71
N TRP A 242 18.81 -59.09 -60.23
CA TRP A 242 18.33 -59.65 -58.97
C TRP A 242 18.76 -58.84 -57.73
N VAL A 243 19.90 -58.14 -57.77
CA VAL A 243 20.39 -57.27 -56.69
C VAL A 243 19.46 -56.08 -56.48
N TYR A 244 18.76 -55.62 -57.53
CA TYR A 244 17.72 -54.60 -57.41
C TYR A 244 16.63 -55.04 -56.43
N TRP A 245 16.07 -56.23 -56.61
CA TRP A 245 15.02 -56.76 -55.72
C TRP A 245 15.55 -57.05 -54.32
N ALA A 246 16.78 -57.55 -54.22
CA ALA A 246 17.43 -57.82 -52.94
C ALA A 246 17.71 -56.56 -52.11
N LEU A 247 17.89 -55.39 -52.74
CA LEU A 247 18.16 -54.12 -52.04
C LEU A 247 16.89 -53.26 -51.85
N THR A 248 15.99 -53.23 -52.84
CA THR A 248 14.79 -52.38 -52.79
C THR A 248 13.73 -52.87 -51.83
N ILE A 249 13.46 -54.17 -51.78
CA ILE A 249 12.47 -54.76 -50.86
C ILE A 249 12.83 -54.48 -49.39
N PRO A 250 14.06 -54.71 -48.90
CA PRO A 250 14.37 -54.43 -47.49
C PRO A 250 14.41 -52.94 -47.17
N ILE A 251 14.88 -52.08 -48.08
CA ILE A 251 14.90 -50.62 -47.85
C ILE A 251 13.47 -50.06 -47.79
N THR A 252 12.58 -50.52 -48.66
CA THR A 252 11.16 -50.10 -48.63
C THR A 252 10.45 -50.64 -47.40
N LEU A 253 10.67 -51.90 -47.02
CA LEU A 253 10.09 -52.48 -45.80
C LEU A 253 10.59 -51.80 -44.53
N THR A 254 11.88 -51.46 -44.45
CA THR A 254 12.44 -50.77 -43.27
C THR A 254 11.87 -49.37 -43.10
N ILE A 255 11.70 -48.61 -44.20
CA ILE A 255 11.07 -47.28 -44.16
C ILE A 255 9.58 -47.37 -43.82
N LEU A 256 8.85 -48.33 -44.41
CA LEU A 256 7.43 -48.57 -44.07
C LEU A 256 7.26 -49.00 -42.62
N ALA A 257 8.14 -49.86 -42.10
CA ALA A 257 8.11 -50.29 -40.70
C ALA A 257 8.42 -49.13 -39.74
N LEU A 258 9.40 -48.29 -40.05
CA LEU A 258 9.72 -47.08 -39.27
C LEU A 258 8.55 -46.08 -39.28
N LEU A 259 7.90 -45.89 -40.43
CA LEU A 259 6.72 -45.03 -40.53
C LEU A 259 5.54 -45.60 -39.74
N TYR A 260 5.26 -46.90 -39.85
CA TYR A 260 4.19 -47.56 -39.12
C TYR A 260 4.42 -47.52 -37.60
N TRP A 261 5.66 -47.79 -37.17
CA TRP A 261 6.08 -47.65 -35.77
C TRP A 261 5.91 -46.21 -35.28
N TRP A 262 6.41 -45.23 -36.02
CA TRP A 262 6.31 -43.81 -35.65
C TRP A 262 4.85 -43.36 -35.56
N TRP A 263 4.00 -43.74 -36.52
CA TRP A 263 2.56 -43.44 -36.48
C TRP A 263 1.86 -44.05 -35.28
N TYR A 264 2.21 -45.29 -34.93
CA TYR A 264 1.65 -45.99 -33.78
C TYR A 264 2.09 -45.32 -32.47
N PHE A 265 3.37 -44.98 -32.34
CA PHE A 265 3.93 -44.37 -31.12
C PHE A 265 3.47 -42.91 -30.90
N VAL A 266 3.40 -42.10 -31.95
CA VAL A 266 2.96 -40.69 -31.84
C VAL A 266 1.47 -40.55 -31.55
N ARG A 267 0.65 -41.52 -31.96
CA ARG A 267 -0.78 -41.54 -31.59
C ARG A 267 -1.01 -41.90 -30.13
N VAL A 268 -0.19 -42.77 -29.56
CA VAL A 268 -0.31 -43.18 -28.15
C VAL A 268 0.03 -42.05 -27.18
N GLU A 269 0.98 -41.18 -27.54
CA GLU A 269 1.36 -40.03 -26.69
C GLU A 269 0.41 -38.83 -26.80
N SER A 270 -0.39 -38.72 -27.87
CA SER A 270 -1.19 -37.51 -28.14
C SER A 270 -2.64 -37.58 -27.65
N ASP A 271 -3.13 -38.73 -27.21
CA ASP A 271 -4.56 -38.94 -26.88
C ASP A 271 -4.88 -38.89 -25.39
N SER A 272 -3.89 -38.74 -24.51
CA SER A 272 -4.06 -38.72 -23.06
C SER A 272 -4.22 -37.32 -22.43
N THR A 273 -4.22 -36.22 -23.19
CA THR A 273 -4.35 -34.86 -22.61
C THR A 273 -5.08 -33.74 -23.38
N PRO A 274 -5.88 -33.93 -24.45
CA PRO A 274 -6.65 -32.81 -25.02
C PRO A 274 -8.02 -32.58 -24.34
N GLU A 275 -8.67 -33.62 -23.82
CA GLU A 275 -10.08 -33.55 -23.40
C GLU A 275 -10.23 -32.96 -21.98
N GLN A 276 -9.34 -33.33 -21.05
CA GLN A 276 -9.28 -32.72 -19.71
C GLN A 276 -8.88 -31.24 -19.77
N MET A 277 -7.93 -30.85 -20.64
CA MET A 277 -7.57 -29.44 -20.85
C MET A 277 -8.68 -28.63 -21.51
N ARG A 278 -9.48 -29.23 -22.41
CA ARG A 278 -10.66 -28.56 -23.00
C ARG A 278 -11.79 -28.38 -21.99
N SER A 279 -11.99 -29.33 -21.09
CA SER A 279 -12.95 -29.17 -19.99
C SER A 279 -12.49 -28.12 -18.98
N ASP A 280 -11.18 -28.01 -18.72
CA ASP A 280 -10.65 -27.01 -17.80
C ASP A 280 -10.61 -25.60 -18.42
N LEU A 281 -10.21 -25.46 -19.69
CA LEU A 281 -10.27 -24.19 -20.43
C LEU A 281 -11.71 -23.77 -20.76
N GLY A 282 -12.63 -24.70 -21.00
CA GLY A 282 -14.05 -24.39 -21.23
C GLY A 282 -14.80 -24.02 -19.95
N ARG A 283 -14.41 -24.59 -18.81
CA ARG A 283 -14.94 -24.22 -17.49
C ARG A 283 -14.34 -22.91 -16.98
N GLU A 284 -13.14 -22.53 -17.41
CA GLU A 284 -12.49 -21.25 -17.05
C GLU A 284 -12.75 -20.11 -18.05
N SER A 285 -12.95 -20.40 -19.34
CA SER A 285 -13.20 -19.41 -20.40
C SER A 285 -14.69 -19.05 -20.58
N THR A 286 -15.61 -19.68 -19.85
CA THR A 286 -16.94 -19.10 -19.68
C THR A 286 -16.85 -17.92 -18.71
N GLY A 287 -16.27 -16.82 -19.21
CA GLY A 287 -16.31 -15.48 -18.62
C GLY A 287 -17.73 -14.95 -18.40
N HIS A 288 -18.75 -15.77 -18.65
CA HIS A 288 -20.08 -15.58 -18.11
C HIS A 288 -20.08 -15.66 -16.57
N ASP A 289 -19.32 -16.54 -15.89
CA ASP A 289 -19.30 -16.55 -14.42
C ASP A 289 -18.53 -15.36 -13.83
N SER A 290 -17.45 -14.91 -14.46
CA SER A 290 -16.69 -13.74 -14.01
C SER A 290 -17.45 -12.43 -14.26
N GLU A 291 -18.07 -12.26 -15.43
CA GLU A 291 -18.90 -11.08 -15.74
C GLU A 291 -20.18 -11.10 -14.88
N THR A 292 -20.82 -12.26 -14.69
CA THR A 292 -22.02 -12.37 -13.85
C THR A 292 -21.70 -12.18 -12.37
N ARG A 293 -20.55 -12.68 -11.86
CA ARG A 293 -20.06 -12.37 -10.51
C ARG A 293 -19.69 -10.91 -10.36
N TYR A 294 -19.04 -10.30 -11.35
CA TYR A 294 -18.69 -8.88 -11.30
C TYR A 294 -19.95 -8.01 -11.31
N GLN A 295 -20.94 -8.31 -12.15
CA GLN A 295 -22.23 -7.60 -12.18
C GLN A 295 -23.08 -7.87 -10.92
N ALA A 296 -23.04 -9.08 -10.36
CA ALA A 296 -23.72 -9.41 -9.11
C ALA A 296 -23.05 -8.74 -7.89
N LEU A 297 -21.72 -8.66 -7.86
CA LEU A 297 -20.95 -7.94 -6.85
C LEU A 297 -21.20 -6.43 -6.97
N LYS A 298 -21.20 -5.88 -8.18
CA LYS A 298 -21.54 -4.49 -8.44
C LYS A 298 -22.95 -4.16 -7.95
N LYS A 299 -23.95 -5.02 -8.24
CA LYS A 299 -25.33 -4.88 -7.71
C LYS A 299 -25.42 -5.01 -6.19
N ARG A 300 -24.62 -5.87 -5.55
CA ARG A 300 -24.56 -5.98 -4.08
C ARG A 300 -23.95 -4.73 -3.44
N VAL A 301 -22.86 -4.21 -3.99
CA VAL A 301 -22.20 -3.00 -3.47
C VAL A 301 -23.08 -1.77 -3.65
N THR A 302 -23.70 -1.59 -4.82
CA THR A 302 -24.64 -0.48 -5.04
C THR A 302 -25.92 -0.63 -4.22
N GLY A 303 -26.43 -1.86 -4.04
CA GLY A 303 -27.55 -2.16 -3.16
C GLY A 303 -27.27 -1.90 -1.68
N ILE A 304 -26.05 -2.19 -1.20
CA ILE A 304 -25.60 -1.86 0.17
C ILE A 304 -25.50 -0.34 0.34
N SER A 305 -25.02 0.40 -0.68
CA SER A 305 -25.01 1.87 -0.64
C SER A 305 -26.44 2.45 -0.55
N ALA A 306 -27.39 1.89 -1.31
CA ALA A 306 -28.79 2.30 -1.32
C ALA A 306 -29.50 1.98 0.02
N ARG A 307 -29.20 0.83 0.64
CA ARG A 307 -29.71 0.45 1.97
C ARG A 307 -29.15 1.31 3.10
N ARG A 308 -27.91 1.79 2.98
CA ARG A 308 -27.29 2.71 3.95
C ARG A 308 -27.92 4.10 3.87
N SER A 309 -28.24 4.59 2.67
CA SER A 309 -29.00 5.83 2.48
C SER A 309 -30.46 5.72 2.92
N SER A 310 -31.13 4.56 2.77
CA SER A 310 -32.50 4.37 3.28
C SER A 310 -32.55 4.19 4.80
N ALA A 311 -31.53 3.57 5.41
CA ALA A 311 -31.42 3.48 6.87
C ALA A 311 -31.10 4.85 7.50
N ALA A 312 -30.33 5.70 6.81
CA ALA A 312 -30.12 7.10 7.22
C ALA A 312 -31.36 8.00 7.02
N ALA A 313 -32.24 7.67 6.07
CA ALA A 313 -33.52 8.37 5.87
C ALA A 313 -34.64 7.90 6.83
N ALA A 314 -34.49 6.74 7.48
CA ALA A 314 -35.46 6.19 8.42
C ALA A 314 -35.30 6.72 9.86
N SER A 315 -34.23 7.45 10.19
CA SER A 315 -34.11 8.17 11.45
C SER A 315 -34.68 9.58 11.30
N LYS A 316 -36.02 9.71 11.28
CA LYS A 316 -36.66 11.00 11.57
C LYS A 316 -36.40 11.35 13.05
N PRO A 317 -35.98 12.58 13.38
CA PRO A 317 -35.86 13.01 14.76
C PRO A 317 -37.25 13.07 15.40
N ASN A 318 -37.45 12.35 16.50
CA ASN A 318 -38.67 12.43 17.30
C ASN A 318 -38.68 13.78 18.04
N THR A 319 -39.18 14.82 17.38
CA THR A 319 -39.49 16.11 18.01
C THR A 319 -40.80 15.99 18.77
N SER A 320 -40.76 15.36 19.94
CA SER A 320 -41.74 15.58 21.00
C SER A 320 -41.24 15.00 22.32
N CYS A 321 -40.55 15.82 23.10
CA CYS A 321 -40.65 15.69 24.54
C CYS A 321 -40.46 17.05 25.20
N LYS A 322 -41.59 17.57 25.66
CA LYS A 322 -41.71 18.69 26.56
C LYS A 322 -40.89 18.45 27.83
N SER A 323 -40.38 19.55 28.36
CA SER A 323 -39.79 19.73 29.67
C SER A 323 -40.43 18.89 30.79
N SER A 324 -39.63 18.07 31.47
CA SER A 324 -39.92 17.60 32.83
C SER A 324 -38.61 17.40 33.61
N TRP A 325 -37.96 18.51 33.96
CA TRP A 325 -36.94 18.55 35.01
C TRP A 325 -37.63 18.80 36.35
N ALA A 326 -38.34 17.79 36.85
CA ALA A 326 -38.91 17.82 38.20
C ALA A 326 -39.20 16.38 38.65
N SER A 327 -38.18 15.66 39.13
CA SER A 327 -38.28 14.57 40.13
C SER A 327 -37.09 13.59 40.03
N LEU A 328 -35.89 14.01 40.41
CA LEU A 328 -34.81 13.05 40.71
C LEU A 328 -33.83 13.60 41.75
N SER A 329 -34.37 14.27 42.77
CA SER A 329 -33.66 14.62 44.00
C SER A 329 -34.52 14.25 45.20
N ARG A 330 -34.62 12.96 45.50
CA ARG A 330 -34.96 12.40 46.83
C ARG A 330 -35.08 10.88 46.74
N ARG A 331 -34.01 10.17 47.07
CA ARG A 331 -34.01 8.92 47.85
C ARG A 331 -32.60 8.36 47.92
N HIS A 332 -31.86 8.79 48.93
CA HIS A 332 -30.97 7.91 49.71
C HIS A 332 -30.42 8.66 50.93
N ARG A 333 -31.19 8.66 52.03
CA ARG A 333 -30.68 8.65 53.42
C ARG A 333 -31.82 8.62 54.42
N GLN A 334 -31.97 7.49 55.11
CA GLN A 334 -32.44 7.34 56.50
C GLN A 334 -32.34 5.84 56.79
N SER A 335 -31.23 5.36 57.37
CA SER A 335 -30.92 5.40 58.82
C SER A 335 -31.91 4.59 59.64
N THR A 336 -31.52 3.34 59.84
CA THR A 336 -31.76 2.49 61.01
C THR A 336 -32.17 3.26 62.28
N LYS A 337 -33.34 2.94 62.81
CA LYS A 337 -33.66 3.10 64.24
C LYS A 337 -33.75 1.70 64.85
N VAL A 338 -33.00 1.54 65.93
CA VAL A 338 -32.97 0.40 66.83
C VAL A 338 -34.11 0.58 67.83
N ASP A 339 -34.93 -0.46 67.99
CA ASP A 339 -35.93 -0.56 69.06
C ASP A 339 -35.25 -0.89 70.39
N LEU A 340 -35.59 -0.14 71.44
CA LEU A 340 -35.30 -0.45 72.84
C LEU A 340 -36.64 -0.79 73.51
N SER A 341 -36.72 -2.00 74.07
CA SER A 341 -37.73 -2.38 75.05
C SER A 341 -37.16 -2.22 76.47
N CYS A 342 -38.01 -1.68 77.35
CA CYS A 342 -37.89 -1.45 78.80
C CYS A 342 -36.95 -0.34 79.28
#